data_AF-A0A6C0KZD4-F1
#
_entry.id   AF-A0A6C0KZD4-F1
#
_cell.length_a   1.000
_cell.length_b   1.000
_cell.length_c   1.000
_cell.angle_alpha   90.00
_cell.angle_beta   90.00
_cell.angle_gamma   90.00
#
_symmetry.space_group_name_H-M   'P 1'
#
loop_
_entity.id
_entity.type
_entity.pdbx_description
1 polymer ?
#
loop_
_entity_poly.entity_id
_entity_poly.type
_entity_poly.pdbx_seq_one_letter_code
_entity_poly.pdbx_strand_id
1 'polypeptide(L)' 'MTEYRIEWVSRITNNKGHGSWFNESDKKMLEKNIISYNKEYRNRIHHTIAQR' A
#
# COMPACT_ATOMS: atom_id res chain seq x y z
N MET A 1 -9.35 -16.46 -6.92
CA MET A 1 -9.28 -15.96 -5.53
C MET A 1 -8.79 -14.54 -5.62
N THR A 2 -9.44 -13.59 -4.94
CA THR A 2 -9.03 -12.18 -4.98
C THR A 2 -7.83 -11.97 -4.09
N GLU A 3 -6.77 -11.36 -4.62
CA GLU A 3 -5.57 -11.02 -3.86
C GLU A 3 -5.35 -9.50 -3.84
N TYR A 4 -4.75 -9.02 -2.75
CA TYR A 4 -4.46 -7.61 -2.54
C TYR A 4 -3.00 -7.39 -2.18
N ARG A 5 -2.42 -6.25 -2.56
CA ARG A 5 -1.09 -5.82 -2.10
C ARG A 5 -1.07 -4.33 -1.83
N ILE A 6 -0.09 -3.90 -1.04
CA ILE A 6 0.24 -2.48 -0.90
C ILE A 6 1.14 -2.09 -2.07
N GLU A 7 0.78 -1.02 -2.76
CA GLU A 7 1.65 -0.31 -3.69
C GLU A 7 2.02 1.04 -3.10
N TRP A 8 3.14 1.59 -3.55
CA TRP A 8 3.56 2.91 -3.12
C TRP A 8 4.24 3.69 -4.25
N VAL A 9 4.18 5.01 -4.13
CA VAL A 9 4.91 5.96 -4.96
C VAL A 9 5.60 7.01 -4.09
N SER A 10 6.90 7.18 -4.27
CA SER A 10 7.67 8.28 -3.70
C SER A 10 7.29 9.57 -4.42
N ARG A 11 6.78 10.58 -3.71
CA ARG A 11 6.48 11.89 -4.30
C ARG A 11 7.73 12.75 -4.53
N ILE A 12 8.87 12.36 -3.95
CA ILE A 12 10.15 13.07 -4.11
C ILE A 12 10.85 12.62 -5.39
N THR A 13 10.88 11.31 -5.63
CA THR A 13 11.65 10.70 -6.74
C THR A 13 10.77 10.11 -7.83
N ASN A 14 9.45 10.07 -7.63
CA ASN A 14 8.47 9.40 -8.49
C ASN A 14 8.70 7.87 -8.65
N ASN A 15 9.60 7.29 -7.86
CA ASN A 15 9.82 5.85 -7.84
C ASN A 15 8.58 5.14 -7.31
N LYS A 16 8.25 4.00 -7.92
CA LYS A 16 7.14 3.13 -7.53
C LYS A 16 7.67 1.82 -6.99
N GLY A 17 6.92 1.21 -6.10
CA GLY A 17 7.20 -0.13 -5.62
C GLY A 17 5.95 -0.78 -5.04
N HIS A 18 6.09 -2.02 -4.61
CA HIS A 18 4.99 -2.80 -4.08
C HIS A 18 5.46 -3.84 -3.08
N GLY A 19 4.58 -4.20 -2.14
CA GLY A 19 4.77 -5.32 -1.23
C GLY A 19 4.34 -6.66 -1.83
N SER A 20 4.28 -7.67 -0.98
CA SER A 20 3.76 -9.00 -1.30
C SER A 20 2.24 -8.98 -1.52
N TRP A 21 1.74 -9.99 -2.24
CA TRP A 21 0.31 -10.27 -2.33
C TRP A 21 -0.18 -10.99 -1.07
N PHE A 22 -1.39 -10.66 -0.65
CA PHE A 22 -2.09 -11.22 0.49
C PHE A 22 -3.50 -11.63 0.07
N ASN A 23 -4.08 -12.55 0.84
CA ASN A 23 -5.44 -13.01 0.61
C ASN A 23 -6.46 -11.92 0.99
N GLU A 24 -7.68 -12.05 0.46
CA GLU A 24 -8.78 -11.16 0.79
C GLU A 24 -9.11 -11.06 2.29
N SER A 25 -8.87 -12.13 3.06
CA SER A 25 -9.01 -12.12 4.52
C SER A 25 -8.17 -11.04 5.20
N ASP A 26 -7.04 -10.67 4.60
CA ASP A 26 -6.06 -9.74 5.16
C ASP A 26 -6.30 -8.30 4.68
N LYS A 27 -7.29 -8.05 3.81
CA LYS A 27 -7.56 -6.73 3.23
C LYS A 27 -7.72 -5.63 4.29
N LYS A 28 -8.47 -5.91 5.36
CA LYS A 28 -8.68 -4.94 6.46
C LYS A 28 -7.38 -4.58 7.17
N MET A 29 -6.44 -5.52 7.29
CA MET A 29 -5.12 -5.25 7.85
C MET A 29 -4.31 -4.36 6.89
N LEU A 30 -4.34 -4.64 5.59
CA LEU A 30 -3.66 -3.82 4.59
C LEU A 30 -4.19 -2.37 4.58
N GLU A 31 -5.50 -2.18 4.65
CA GLU A 31 -6.13 -0.85 4.70
C GLU A 31 -5.65 -0.06 5.94
N LYS A 32 -5.58 -0.69 7.11
CA LYS A 32 -5.02 -0.08 8.32
C LYS A 32 -3.55 0.30 8.16
N ASN A 33 -2.76 -0.58 7.57
CA ASN A 33 -1.35 -0.33 7.30
C ASN A 33 -1.17 0.85 6.34
N ILE A 34 -1.97 0.95 5.27
CA ILE A 34 -1.96 2.08 4.34
C ILE A 34 -2.22 3.40 5.06
N ILE A 35 -3.22 3.46 5.94
CA ILE A 35 -3.52 4.65 6.74
C ILE A 35 -2.33 5.02 7.63
N SER A 36 -1.75 4.03 8.32
CA SER A 36 -0.58 4.23 9.18
C SER A 36 0.63 4.75 8.40
N TYR A 37 0.97 4.10 7.29
CA TYR A 37 2.11 4.46 6.46
C TYR A 37 1.92 5.83 5.80
N ASN A 38 0.75 6.14 5.27
CA ASN A 38 0.48 7.48 4.72
C ASN A 38 0.60 8.57 5.81
N LYS A 39 0.23 8.29 7.06
CA LYS A 39 0.43 9.22 8.17
C LYS A 39 1.91 9.37 8.56
N GLU A 40 2.65 8.26 8.59
CA GLU A 40 4.08 8.22 8.94
C GLU A 40 4.94 8.94 7.89
N TYR A 41 4.75 8.59 6.62
CA TYR A 41 5.50 9.16 5.49
C TYR A 41 4.91 10.46 4.98
N ARG A 42 3.80 10.93 5.57
CA ARG A 42 3.09 12.19 5.31
C ARG A 42 2.90 12.44 3.81
N ASN A 43 3.71 13.32 3.20
CA ASN A 43 3.63 13.63 1.78
C ASN A 43 4.85 13.14 0.97
N ARG A 44 5.68 12.27 1.54
CA ARG A 44 6.89 11.75 0.90
C ARG A 44 6.60 10.47 0.13
N ILE A 45 5.78 9.59 0.67
CA ILE A 45 5.39 8.33 0.06
C ILE A 45 3.88 8.21 0.15
N HIS A 46 3.23 7.95 -0.97
CA HIS A 46 1.81 7.66 -1.03
C HIS A 46 1.60 6.17 -1.25
N HIS A 47 0.86 5.53 -0.36
CA HIS A 47 0.53 4.12 -0.37
C HIS A 47 -0.92 3.91 -0.83
N THR A 48 -1.14 2.91 -1.67
CA THR A 48 -2.44 2.51 -2.22
C THR A 48 -2.60 0.99 -2.15
N ILE A 49 -3.83 0.51 -2.31
CA ILE A 49 -4.11 -0.93 -2.42
C ILE A 49 -4.32 -1.28 -3.89
N ALA A 50 -3.66 -2.36 -4.34
CA ALA A 50 -3.91 -2.96 -5.64
C ALA A 50 -4.60 -4.32 -5.47
N GLN A 51 -5.39 -4.70 -6.48
CA GLN A 51 -6.15 -5.94 -6.53
C GLN A 51 -5.81 -6.70 -7.82
N ARG A 52 -5.77 -8.03 -7.77
CA ARG A 52 -5.71 -8.90 -8.95
C ARG A 52 -6.62 -10.11 -8.81
#